data_AF-B8CI02-F1
#
_entry.id   AF-B8CI02-F1
#
_cell.length_a   1.000
_cell.length_b   1.000
_cell.length_c   1.000
_cell.angle_alpha   90.00
_cell.angle_beta   90.00
_cell.angle_gamma   90.00
#
_symmetry.space_group_name_H-M   'P 1'
#
loop_
_entity.id
_entity.type
_entity.pdbx_description
1 polymer ?
#
loop_
_entity_poly.entity_id
_entity_poly.type
_entity_poly.pdbx_seq_one_letter_code
_entity_poly.pdbx_strand_id
1 'polypeptide(L)'
;MFDGIGFMELLLIGVLGLVVLGPERLPVAVRSISGWIRAMKKMANSVKDELEQELKIEQLHTDLKKAENQGLKNLAPELQDSIDQLKQAAESVNRPYQVEDAPSAKETPAKETATTETTSTENAKSDKPNG
;
A
#
# COMPACT_ATOMS: atom_id res chain seq x y z
N MET A 1 -1.63 14.55 4.27
CA MET A 1 -1.19 15.61 3.33
C MET A 1 -0.45 15.10 2.09
N PHE A 2 -0.02 13.83 2.04
CA PHE A 2 0.64 13.23 0.85
C PHE A 2 -0.18 12.16 0.14
N ASP A 3 -1.38 11.87 0.63
CA ASP A 3 -2.34 10.91 0.05
C ASP A 3 -2.93 11.41 -1.29
N GLY A 4 -2.61 12.64 -1.69
CA GLY A 4 -2.97 13.22 -2.98
C GLY A 4 -1.88 13.14 -4.06
N ILE A 5 -0.65 12.69 -3.73
CA ILE A 5 0.45 12.61 -4.70
C ILE A 5 0.24 11.36 -5.55
N GLY A 6 -0.54 11.51 -6.60
CA GLY A 6 -0.77 10.48 -7.61
C GLY A 6 0.41 10.31 -8.56
N PHE A 7 0.39 9.23 -9.35
CA PHE A 7 1.39 8.99 -10.40
C PHE A 7 1.58 10.19 -11.34
N MET A 8 0.50 10.92 -11.66
CA MET A 8 0.55 12.11 -12.51
C MET A 8 1.41 13.24 -11.93
N GLU A 9 1.42 13.41 -10.60
CA GLU A 9 2.23 14.42 -9.95
C GLU A 9 3.71 14.00 -9.91
N LEU A 10 4.00 12.72 -9.67
CA LEU A 10 5.35 12.18 -9.80
C LEU A 10 5.90 12.40 -11.23
N LEU A 11 5.07 12.19 -12.25
CA LEU A 11 5.43 12.43 -13.64
C LEU A 11 5.70 13.92 -13.91
N LEU A 12 4.86 14.82 -13.38
CA LEU A 12 5.05 16.26 -13.46
C LEU A 12 6.39 16.69 -12.83
N ILE A 13 6.69 16.21 -11.63
CA ILE A 13 7.97 16.46 -10.94
C ILE A 13 9.13 15.87 -11.73
N GLY A 14 8.96 14.68 -12.32
CA GLY A 14 9.93 14.06 -13.22
C GLY A 14 10.24 14.96 -14.43
N VAL A 15 9.21 15.46 -15.11
CA VAL A 15 9.36 16.40 -16.24
C VAL A 15 10.03 17.69 -15.79
N LEU A 16 9.60 18.27 -14.66
CA LEU A 16 10.22 19.48 -14.11
C LEU A 16 11.69 19.25 -13.77
N GLY A 17 12.01 18.10 -13.18
CA GLY A 17 13.37 17.66 -12.91
C GLY A 17 14.19 17.53 -14.19
N LEU A 18 13.61 16.96 -15.26
CA LEU A 18 14.28 16.87 -16.57
C LEU A 18 14.52 18.25 -17.18
N VAL A 19 13.61 19.20 -17.01
CA VAL A 19 13.76 20.56 -17.55
C VAL A 19 14.77 21.38 -16.75
N VAL A 20 14.68 21.34 -15.42
CA VAL A 20 15.52 22.14 -14.51
C VAL A 20 16.93 21.59 -14.42
N LEU A 21 17.05 20.28 -14.19
CA LEU A 21 18.34 19.62 -14.03
C LEU A 21 18.94 19.22 -15.38
N GLY A 22 18.10 18.95 -16.38
CA GLY A 22 18.50 18.39 -17.66
C GLY A 22 18.36 16.86 -17.69
N PRO A 23 17.97 16.26 -18.83
CA PRO A 23 17.77 14.82 -18.97
C PRO A 23 19.04 14.00 -18.74
N GLU A 24 20.21 14.60 -18.97
CA GLU A 24 21.49 13.90 -18.80
C GLU A 24 21.92 13.79 -17.32
N ARG A 25 21.51 14.73 -16.45
CA ARG A 25 22.03 14.77 -15.07
C ARG A 25 21.10 14.11 -14.05
N LEU A 26 19.79 14.05 -14.30
CA LEU A 26 18.86 13.27 -13.47
C LEU A 26 19.29 11.80 -13.27
N PRO A 27 19.63 11.02 -14.32
CA PRO A 27 20.07 9.64 -14.13
C PRO A 27 21.42 9.53 -13.40
N VAL A 28 22.29 10.53 -13.52
CA VAL A 28 23.55 10.59 -12.76
C VAL A 28 23.28 10.87 -11.28
N ALA A 29 22.35 11.77 -10.95
CA ALA A 29 21.93 12.06 -9.59
C ALA A 29 21.29 10.82 -8.93
N VAL A 30 20.37 10.14 -9.62
CA VAL A 30 19.76 8.89 -9.15
C VAL A 30 20.82 7.81 -8.92
N ARG A 31 21.81 7.66 -9.81
CA ARG A 31 22.94 6.72 -9.60
C ARG A 31 23.76 7.06 -8.36
N SER A 32 24.02 8.35 -8.12
CA SER A 32 24.80 8.80 -6.97
C SER A 32 24.06 8.51 -5.66
N ILE A 33 22.79 8.88 -5.61
CA ILE A 33 21.91 8.66 -4.44
C ILE A 33 21.73 7.16 -4.20
N SER A 34 21.38 6.39 -5.23
CA SER A 34 21.18 4.94 -5.12
C SER A 34 22.45 4.19 -4.72
N GLY A 35 23.62 4.64 -5.19
CA GLY A 35 24.91 4.11 -4.75
C GLY A 35 25.13 4.30 -3.25
N TRP A 36 24.78 5.47 -2.73
CA TRP A 36 24.93 5.78 -1.30
C TRP A 36 23.95 4.99 -0.42
N ILE A 37 22.66 4.92 -0.81
CA ILE A 37 21.67 4.05 -0.16
C ILE A 37 22.15 2.59 -0.19
N ARG A 38 22.71 2.12 -1.31
CA ARG A 38 23.21 0.75 -1.42
C ARG A 38 24.40 0.48 -0.51
N ALA A 39 25.33 1.43 -0.39
CA ALA A 39 26.46 1.33 0.53
C ALA A 39 25.98 1.28 1.98
N MET A 40 25.03 2.14 2.37
CA MET A 40 24.42 2.14 3.70
C MET A 40 23.67 0.83 3.98
N LYS A 41 22.88 0.34 3.02
CA LYS A 41 22.19 -0.96 3.13
C LYS A 41 23.19 -2.12 3.27
N LYS A 42 24.31 -2.08 2.54
CA LYS A 42 25.36 -3.09 2.67
C LYS A 42 25.99 -3.06 4.06
N MET A 43 26.29 -1.88 4.60
CA MET A 43 26.80 -1.73 5.96
C MET A 43 25.81 -2.31 6.99
N ALA A 44 24.53 -1.94 6.89
CA ALA A 44 23.49 -2.45 7.79
C ALA A 44 23.35 -3.97 7.70
N ASN A 45 23.39 -4.53 6.48
CA ASN A 45 23.35 -5.97 6.28
C ASN A 45 24.59 -6.66 6.85
N SER A 46 25.80 -6.13 6.63
CA SER A 46 27.03 -6.73 7.19
C SER A 46 27.02 -6.73 8.72
N VAL A 47 26.57 -5.63 9.35
CA VAL A 47 26.40 -5.59 10.81
C VAL A 47 25.33 -6.59 11.26
N LYS A 48 24.22 -6.72 10.52
CA LYS A 48 23.19 -7.71 10.80
C LYS A 48 23.73 -9.14 10.69
N ASP A 49 24.46 -9.45 9.62
CA ASP A 49 25.01 -10.77 9.33
C ASP A 49 26.05 -11.19 10.39
N GLU A 50 26.92 -10.26 10.83
CA GLU A 50 27.86 -10.50 11.93
C GLU A 50 27.15 -10.74 13.27
N LEU A 51 26.08 -9.99 13.56
CA LEU A 51 25.27 -10.17 14.78
C LEU A 51 24.34 -11.39 14.74
N GLU A 52 23.94 -11.82 13.54
CA GLU A 52 23.18 -13.05 13.27
C GLU A 52 24.05 -14.29 13.51
N GLN A 53 25.32 -14.20 13.13
CA GLN A 53 26.26 -15.31 13.23
C GLN A 53 26.76 -15.54 14.68
N GLU A 54 26.57 -14.57 15.58
CA GLU A 54 27.04 -14.62 16.98
C GLU A 54 25.92 -14.69 18.06
N LEU A 55 24.65 -15.00 17.70
CA LEU A 55 23.51 -15.24 18.62
C LEU A 55 22.80 -14.00 19.22
N LYS A 56 22.91 -12.78 18.65
CA LYS A 56 22.47 -11.55 19.37
C LYS A 56 21.28 -10.78 18.80
N ILE A 57 20.57 -11.33 17.82
CA ILE A 57 19.40 -10.66 17.22
C ILE A 57 18.28 -10.42 18.25
N GLU A 58 18.08 -11.36 19.18
CA GLU A 58 17.04 -11.25 20.20
C GLU A 58 17.28 -10.09 21.18
N GLN A 59 18.54 -9.76 21.48
CA GLN A 59 18.86 -8.68 22.41
C GLN A 59 18.62 -7.32 21.77
N LEU A 60 19.00 -7.12 20.51
CA LEU A 60 18.71 -5.87 19.81
C LEU A 60 17.21 -5.72 19.53
N HIS A 61 16.52 -6.77 19.10
CA HIS A 61 15.05 -6.70 18.99
C HIS A 61 14.40 -6.35 20.34
N THR A 62 14.91 -6.87 21.45
CA THR A 62 14.44 -6.50 22.78
C THR A 62 14.76 -5.05 23.13
N ASP A 63 15.97 -4.56 22.85
CA ASP A 63 16.38 -3.19 23.14
C ASP A 63 15.65 -2.16 22.25
N LEU A 64 15.49 -2.45 20.97
CA LEU A 64 14.69 -1.62 20.05
C LEU A 64 13.21 -1.67 20.41
N LYS A 65 12.66 -2.86 20.72
CA LYS A 65 11.26 -2.98 21.17
C LYS A 65 11.05 -2.35 22.53
N LYS A 66 12.06 -2.31 23.40
CA LYS A 66 12.03 -1.60 24.68
C LYS A 66 12.12 -0.10 24.48
N ALA A 67 12.96 0.39 23.57
CA ALA A 67 13.06 1.80 23.21
C ALA A 67 11.77 2.29 22.52
N GLU A 68 11.20 1.50 21.63
CA GLU A 68 9.89 1.73 21.03
C GLU A 68 8.81 1.73 22.11
N ASN A 69 8.69 0.69 22.94
CA ASN A 69 7.72 0.68 24.04
C ASN A 69 7.93 1.82 25.03
N GLN A 70 9.17 2.25 25.30
CA GLN A 70 9.44 3.41 26.13
C GLN A 70 9.01 4.70 25.44
N GLY A 71 9.27 4.86 24.14
CA GLY A 71 8.79 5.99 23.35
C GLY A 71 7.25 6.03 23.31
N LEU A 72 6.61 4.91 23.00
CA LEU A 72 5.17 4.75 22.95
C LEU A 72 4.51 4.96 24.32
N LYS A 73 5.10 4.46 25.42
CA LYS A 73 4.61 4.67 26.79
C LYS A 73 4.80 6.11 27.30
N ASN A 74 5.74 6.86 26.74
CA ASN A 74 5.97 8.27 27.09
C ASN A 74 5.21 9.24 26.18
N LEU A 75 4.63 8.75 25.07
CA LEU A 75 3.67 9.51 24.28
C LEU A 75 2.28 9.34 24.92
N ALA A 76 1.56 10.45 25.06
CA ALA A 76 0.34 10.59 25.85
C ALA A 76 -0.67 9.42 25.69
N PRO A 77 -1.51 9.14 26.71
CA PRO A 77 -2.54 8.08 26.67
C PRO A 77 -3.40 8.11 25.39
N GLU A 78 -3.64 9.30 24.83
CA GLU A 78 -4.31 9.53 23.55
C GLU A 78 -3.75 8.72 22.37
N LEU A 79 -2.43 8.50 22.30
CA LEU A 79 -1.82 7.72 21.22
C LEU A 79 -1.96 6.22 21.44
N GLN A 80 -1.97 5.77 22.70
CA GLN A 80 -2.22 4.37 23.04
C GLN A 80 -3.64 3.98 22.64
N ASP A 81 -4.62 4.82 22.99
CA ASP A 81 -6.02 4.63 22.58
C ASP A 81 -6.18 4.62 21.05
N SER A 82 -5.41 5.46 20.36
CA SER A 82 -5.39 5.50 18.89
C SER A 82 -4.79 4.24 18.28
N ILE A 83 -3.70 3.72 18.84
CA ILE A 83 -3.06 2.46 18.39
C ILE A 83 -4.01 1.27 18.61
N ASP A 84 -4.70 1.22 19.74
CA ASP A 84 -5.63 0.14 20.06
C ASP A 84 -6.86 0.16 19.14
N GLN A 85 -7.40 1.34 18.82
CA GLN A 85 -8.46 1.51 17.83
C GLN A 85 -8.02 1.09 16.42
N LEU A 86 -6.80 1.47 16.01
CA LEU A 86 -6.25 1.06 14.72
C LEU A 86 -6.03 -0.46 14.65
N LYS A 87 -5.60 -1.08 15.75
CA LYS A 87 -5.46 -2.54 15.85
C LYS A 87 -6.82 -3.23 15.73
N GLN A 88 -7.85 -2.71 16.40
CA GLN A 88 -9.20 -3.26 16.31
C GLN A 88 -9.82 -3.10 14.91
N ALA A 89 -9.57 -1.97 14.24
CA ALA A 89 -9.98 -1.74 12.86
C ALA A 89 -9.23 -2.65 11.86
N ALA A 90 -7.93 -2.88 12.09
CA ALA A 90 -7.15 -3.81 11.26
C ALA A 90 -7.61 -5.26 11.47
N GLU A 91 -7.92 -5.67 12.70
CA GLU A 91 -8.47 -6.99 13.01
C GLU A 91 -9.88 -7.19 12.42
N SER A 92 -10.72 -6.15 12.40
CA SER A 92 -12.05 -6.23 11.78
C SER A 92 -11.98 -6.28 10.26
N VAL A 93 -11.02 -5.61 9.64
CA VAL A 93 -10.75 -5.69 8.18
C VAL A 93 -10.11 -7.03 7.80
N ASN A 94 -9.37 -7.69 8.69
CA ASN A 94 -8.86 -9.05 8.49
C ASN A 94 -9.95 -10.13 8.69
N ARG A 95 -11.16 -9.75 9.11
CA ARG A 95 -12.32 -10.64 9.30
C ARG A 95 -13.41 -10.52 8.21
N PRO A 96 -13.13 -10.45 6.90
CA PRO A 96 -14.20 -10.63 5.93
C PRO A 96 -14.53 -12.14 5.88
N TYR A 97 -15.80 -12.48 6.08
CA TYR A 97 -16.37 -13.85 6.17
C TYR A 97 -16.47 -14.48 7.58
N GLN A 98 -17.26 -13.84 8.45
CA GLN A 98 -18.27 -14.60 9.19
C GLN A 98 -19.63 -14.08 8.74
N VAL A 99 -20.10 -14.60 7.61
CA VAL A 99 -21.48 -14.46 7.16
C VAL A 99 -22.24 -15.57 7.87
N GLU A 100 -22.67 -15.31 9.10
CA GLU A 100 -23.50 -16.23 9.88
C GLU A 100 -24.97 -15.82 9.70
N ASP A 101 -25.67 -16.65 8.93
CA ASP A 101 -27.11 -16.93 8.91
C ASP A 101 -28.12 -15.80 8.62
N ALA A 102 -28.65 -15.82 7.39
CA ALA A 102 -29.99 -15.32 7.08
C ALA A 102 -31.05 -16.08 7.90
N PRO A 103 -32.18 -15.45 8.30
CA PRO A 103 -33.35 -15.55 7.42
C PRO A 103 -34.38 -14.41 7.53
N SER A 104 -35.33 -14.43 6.58
CA SER A 104 -36.69 -13.88 6.69
C SER A 104 -36.89 -12.44 6.20
N ALA A 105 -37.09 -12.30 4.89
CA ALA A 105 -38.09 -11.39 4.36
C ALA A 105 -39.16 -12.23 3.63
N LYS A 106 -40.23 -12.54 4.36
CA LYS A 106 -41.52 -12.99 3.81
C LYS A 106 -42.25 -11.79 3.20
N GLU A 107 -43.04 -12.07 2.17
CA GLU A 107 -44.25 -11.35 1.73
C GLU A 107 -44.14 -10.12 0.77
N THR A 108 -44.19 -10.45 -0.54
CA THR A 108 -44.95 -9.88 -1.70
C THR A 108 -46.30 -9.18 -1.31
N PRO A 109 -47.00 -8.27 -2.08
CA PRO A 109 -46.97 -7.94 -3.54
C PRO A 109 -47.22 -6.46 -4.02
N ALA A 110 -47.15 -6.28 -5.36
CA ALA A 110 -47.84 -5.30 -6.25
C ALA A 110 -47.17 -3.92 -6.42
N LYS A 111 -47.08 -3.25 -7.58
CA LYS A 111 -47.80 -3.32 -8.88
C LYS A 111 -47.09 -2.37 -9.90
N GLU A 112 -47.23 -2.65 -11.21
CA GLU A 112 -47.20 -1.67 -12.36
C GLU A 112 -45.86 -0.96 -12.69
N THR A 113 -45.36 -0.80 -13.93
CA THR A 113 -45.86 -0.96 -15.31
C THR A 113 -44.70 -1.09 -16.30
N ALA A 114 -44.95 -1.84 -17.38
CA ALA A 114 -44.19 -2.09 -18.60
C ALA A 114 -43.45 -0.90 -19.27
N THR A 115 -42.31 -1.17 -19.92
CA THR A 115 -42.22 -1.36 -21.40
C THR A 115 -40.77 -1.42 -21.87
N THR A 116 -40.45 -2.54 -22.51
CA THR A 116 -39.25 -2.86 -23.29
C THR A 116 -39.28 -2.10 -24.62
N GLU A 117 -38.18 -1.42 -24.98
CA GLU A 117 -37.85 -1.18 -26.39
C GLU A 117 -36.41 -1.61 -26.67
N THR A 118 -36.33 -2.55 -27.61
CA THR A 118 -35.16 -3.12 -28.26
C THR A 118 -34.84 -2.28 -29.50
N THR A 119 -33.56 -1.98 -29.77
CA THR A 119 -33.01 -1.79 -31.12
C THR A 119 -31.52 -2.18 -31.03
N SER A 120 -31.20 -3.44 -31.31
CA SER A 120 -30.68 -3.96 -32.60
C SER A 120 -29.37 -3.27 -33.04
N THR A 121 -28.21 -3.88 -32.80
CA THR A 121 -27.49 -4.84 -33.68
C THR A 121 -26.80 -4.16 -34.86
N GLU A 122 -25.50 -3.92 -34.76
CA GLU A 122 -24.60 -3.99 -35.92
C GLU A 122 -23.23 -4.52 -35.48
N ASN A 123 -23.01 -5.81 -35.73
CA ASN A 123 -21.72 -6.46 -35.67
C ASN A 123 -21.56 -7.26 -36.97
N ALA A 124 -20.64 -6.84 -37.84
CA ALA A 124 -20.17 -7.63 -38.95
C ALA A 124 -18.77 -7.18 -39.41
N LYS A 125 -17.82 -8.12 -39.31
CA LYS A 125 -16.73 -8.41 -40.28
C LYS A 125 -15.50 -7.48 -40.20
N SER A 126 -14.23 -7.93 -40.23
CA SER A 126 -13.63 -9.12 -40.86
C SER A 126 -12.21 -9.39 -40.31
N ASP A 127 -11.81 -10.67 -40.39
CA ASP A 127 -10.44 -11.22 -40.64
C ASP A 127 -9.27 -10.82 -39.72
N LYS A 128 -8.49 -11.74 -39.13
CA LYS A 128 -7.96 -13.02 -39.63
C LYS A 128 -7.28 -13.80 -38.48
N PRO A 129 -7.38 -15.15 -38.40
CA PRO A 129 -6.57 -15.96 -37.48
C PRO A 129 -5.32 -16.57 -38.13
N ASN A 130 -4.41 -16.95 -37.25
CA ASN A 130 -3.06 -17.47 -37.44
C ASN A 130 -3.04 -18.93 -37.97
N GLY A 131 -2.08 -19.23 -38.86
CA GLY A 131 -1.76 -20.56 -39.39
C GLY A 131 -0.39 -20.53 -40.04
#